data_AF-A0A2S1CWV3-F1
#
_entry.id   AF-A0A2S1CWV3-F1
#
_cell.length_a   1.000
_cell.length_b   1.000
_cell.length_c   1.000
_cell.angle_alpha   90.00
_cell.angle_beta   90.00
_cell.angle_gamma   90.00
#
_symmetry.space_group_name_H-M   'P 1'
#
loop_
_entity.id
_entity.type
_entity.pdbx_description
1 polymer ?
#
loop_
_entity_poly.entity_id
_entity_poly.type
_entity_poly.pdbx_seq_one_letter_code
_entity_poly.pdbx_strand_id
1 'polypeptide(L)'
;MKKITLFLLFLNLVFGQDKILNNWFKEYNTSGTFVFYDGKTWASNDFSRAMETFSPASTFKIFNALIALDSGVIKTKKEIFYHYRGEKVFLSSWAQDMNLSSAIKYSNVLAFKEVARRIGIKTMQEYLNKLHYGNAKISKIDTFWLDNSLKISAKEQAILLFRLSQNSLPFSQEAINSVKEMIYLKNMENLELFGKTGFNDEQKIAWIVGFVYLKDENKYKAFALNLDIDKFEDLYKREKILEKYLDELVKKS
;
A
#
# COMPACT_ATOMS: atom_id res chain seq x y z
N MET A 1 46.52 -42.72 19.82
CA MET A 1 45.98 -41.35 20.05
C MET A 1 45.21 -40.92 18.80
N LYS A 2 43.87 -40.93 18.84
CA LYS A 2 43.02 -40.52 17.69
C LYS A 2 42.94 -39.00 17.67
N LYS A 3 43.37 -38.37 16.57
CA LYS A 3 43.17 -36.92 16.33
C LYS A 3 41.72 -36.70 15.91
N ILE A 4 40.97 -35.98 16.72
CA ILE A 4 39.63 -35.47 16.37
C ILE A 4 39.86 -34.13 15.68
N THR A 5 39.60 -34.06 14.38
CA THR A 5 39.60 -32.80 13.64
C THR A 5 38.23 -32.16 13.79
N LEU A 6 38.18 -31.06 14.55
CA LEU A 6 36.97 -30.26 14.73
C LEU A 6 36.71 -29.43 13.47
N PHE A 7 35.64 -29.74 12.74
CA PHE A 7 35.22 -28.98 11.58
C PHE A 7 34.35 -27.79 12.03
N LEU A 8 34.93 -26.60 12.07
CA LEU A 8 34.19 -25.35 12.32
C LEU A 8 33.41 -24.98 11.06
N LEU A 9 32.10 -25.22 11.08
CA LEU A 9 31.17 -24.75 10.06
C LEU A 9 30.97 -23.25 10.26
N PHE A 10 31.62 -22.42 9.45
CA PHE A 10 31.28 -21.00 9.35
C PHE A 10 29.94 -20.87 8.62
N LEU A 11 28.88 -20.61 9.38
CA LEU A 11 27.60 -20.20 8.81
C LEU A 11 27.76 -18.77 8.28
N ASN A 12 28.04 -18.63 6.98
CA ASN A 12 28.01 -17.33 6.31
C ASN A 12 26.53 -16.87 6.22
N LEU A 13 26.06 -16.21 7.27
CA LEU A 13 24.87 -15.36 7.20
C LEU A 13 25.23 -14.17 6.30
N VAL A 14 24.93 -14.30 5.00
CA VAL A 14 24.92 -13.16 4.09
C VAL A 14 23.73 -12.30 4.50
N PHE A 15 23.98 -11.32 5.39
CA PHE A 15 23.07 -10.20 5.57
C PHE A 15 23.09 -9.43 4.25
N GLY A 16 22.01 -9.52 3.47
CA GLY A 16 21.85 -8.70 2.28
C GLY A 16 22.00 -7.23 2.68
N GLN A 17 22.97 -6.54 2.08
CA GLN A 17 23.26 -5.15 2.41
C GLN A 17 22.04 -4.28 2.09
N ASP A 18 21.52 -3.57 3.09
CA ASP A 18 20.47 -2.56 2.92
C ASP A 18 20.94 -1.53 1.89
N LYS A 19 20.27 -1.47 0.73
CA LYS A 19 20.68 -0.61 -0.38
C LYS A 19 20.13 0.81 -0.19
N ILE A 20 21.02 1.78 -0.04
CA ILE A 20 20.66 3.19 0.00
C ILE A 20 20.33 3.66 -1.43
N LEU A 21 19.14 4.26 -1.61
CA LEU A 21 18.67 4.81 -2.87
C LEU A 21 18.96 6.31 -2.98
N ASN A 22 18.94 6.83 -4.20
CA ASN A 22 18.99 8.27 -4.44
C ASN A 22 17.82 8.98 -3.74
N ASN A 23 18.07 10.19 -3.23
CA ASN A 23 17.05 11.00 -2.58
C ASN A 23 16.44 12.01 -3.57
N TRP A 24 15.49 11.55 -4.39
CA TRP A 24 14.81 12.37 -5.40
C TRP A 24 13.87 13.43 -4.80
N PHE A 25 13.49 13.32 -3.52
CA PHE A 25 12.62 14.29 -2.84
C PHE A 25 13.24 15.70 -2.81
N LYS A 26 14.57 15.79 -2.77
CA LYS A 26 15.32 17.07 -2.81
C LYS A 26 15.05 17.88 -4.08
N GLU A 27 14.85 17.25 -5.23
CA GLU A 27 14.53 17.96 -6.49
C GLU A 27 13.17 18.66 -6.45
N TYR A 28 12.29 18.23 -5.55
CA TYR A 28 10.92 18.74 -5.41
C TYR A 28 10.73 19.58 -4.14
N ASN A 29 11.84 19.95 -3.48
CA ASN A 29 11.84 20.72 -2.23
C ASN A 29 10.89 20.14 -1.16
N THR A 30 10.93 18.82 -0.98
CA THR A 30 10.12 18.08 0.00
C THR A 30 10.98 17.01 0.69
N SER A 31 10.48 16.48 1.80
CA SER A 31 11.08 15.35 2.52
C SER A 31 10.17 14.14 2.43
N GLY A 32 10.77 12.95 2.40
CA GLY A 32 10.01 11.72 2.20
C GLY A 32 10.89 10.48 2.19
N THR A 33 10.22 9.34 2.16
CA THR A 33 10.86 8.04 2.00
C THR A 33 10.20 7.27 0.87
N PHE A 34 11.02 6.58 0.10
CA PHE A 34 10.64 5.53 -0.82
C PHE A 34 11.24 4.24 -0.32
N VAL A 35 10.43 3.20 -0.28
CA VAL A 35 10.84 1.83 0.01
C VAL A 35 10.58 0.98 -1.21
N PHE A 36 11.54 0.13 -1.53
CA PHE A 36 11.38 -0.97 -2.47
C PHE A 36 11.65 -2.30 -1.80
N TYR A 37 10.85 -3.32 -2.09
CA TYR A 37 10.97 -4.65 -1.50
C TYR A 37 10.80 -5.74 -2.56
N ASP A 38 11.76 -6.66 -2.65
CA ASP A 38 11.79 -7.74 -3.65
C ASP A 38 11.36 -9.11 -3.09
N GLY A 39 10.91 -9.16 -1.84
CA GLY A 39 10.58 -10.39 -1.12
C GLY A 39 11.72 -10.95 -0.27
N LYS A 40 12.94 -10.45 -0.41
CA LYS A 40 14.12 -10.87 0.35
C LYS A 40 14.79 -9.69 1.03
N THR A 41 15.11 -8.67 0.26
CA THR A 41 15.79 -7.45 0.71
C THR A 41 14.95 -6.23 0.41
N TRP A 42 15.22 -5.13 1.11
CA TRP A 42 14.58 -3.85 0.87
C TRP A 42 15.60 -2.74 0.76
N ALA A 43 15.22 -1.68 0.04
CA ALA A 43 16.05 -0.53 -0.23
C ALA A 43 15.26 0.74 0.10
N SER A 44 15.95 1.79 0.54
CA SER A 44 15.33 3.08 0.82
C SER A 44 16.31 4.24 0.67
N ASN A 45 15.79 5.42 0.36
CA ASN A 45 16.56 6.67 0.46
C ASN A 45 16.70 7.15 1.91
N ASP A 46 15.78 6.74 2.80
CA ASP A 46 15.74 7.12 4.22
C ASP A 46 15.16 5.97 5.03
N PHE A 47 16.05 5.18 5.62
CA PHE A 47 15.71 4.02 6.44
C PHE A 47 15.01 4.41 7.76
N SER A 48 15.33 5.57 8.32
CA SER A 48 14.69 6.04 9.56
C SER A 48 13.21 6.31 9.28
N ARG A 49 12.93 7.16 8.28
CA ARG A 49 11.56 7.50 7.90
C ARG A 49 10.80 6.31 7.30
N ALA A 50 11.49 5.37 6.67
CA ALA A 50 10.86 4.13 6.19
C ALA A 50 10.24 3.27 7.31
N MET A 51 10.75 3.40 8.54
CA MET A 51 10.24 2.71 9.73
C MET A 51 9.26 3.56 10.56
N GLU A 52 9.19 4.87 10.32
CA GLU A 52 8.19 5.74 10.94
C GLU A 52 6.78 5.36 10.49
N THR A 53 5.83 5.46 11.42
CA THR A 53 4.44 5.05 11.18
C THR A 53 3.52 6.26 11.08
N PHE A 54 2.70 6.28 10.03
CA PHE A 54 1.70 7.33 9.81
C PHE A 54 0.33 6.72 9.54
N SER A 55 -0.72 7.54 9.56
CA SER A 55 -2.03 7.13 9.07
C SER A 55 -1.90 6.62 7.61
N PRO A 56 -2.47 5.45 7.28
CA PRO A 56 -2.46 4.97 5.90
C PRO A 56 -3.35 5.81 4.98
N ALA A 57 -4.27 6.61 5.54
CA ALA A 57 -5.26 7.36 4.79
C ALA A 57 -5.96 6.47 3.74
N SER A 58 -6.11 6.98 2.51
CA SER A 58 -6.79 6.24 1.44
C SER A 58 -6.03 5.02 0.89
N THR A 59 -4.78 4.76 1.30
CA THR A 59 -4.09 3.51 0.93
C THR A 59 -4.74 2.30 1.60
N PHE A 60 -5.37 2.49 2.77
CA PHE A 60 -6.10 1.42 3.47
C PHE A 60 -7.27 0.85 2.67
N LYS A 61 -7.76 1.57 1.65
CA LYS A 61 -8.83 1.10 0.75
C LYS A 61 -8.50 -0.23 0.06
N ILE A 62 -7.21 -0.54 -0.15
CA ILE A 62 -6.75 -1.84 -0.68
C ILE A 62 -7.21 -2.96 0.26
N PHE A 63 -6.88 -2.85 1.54
CA PHE A 63 -7.16 -3.88 2.54
C PHE A 63 -8.62 -3.87 2.98
N ASN A 64 -9.26 -2.70 3.04
CA ASN A 64 -10.69 -2.62 3.29
C ASN A 64 -11.50 -3.34 2.20
N ALA A 65 -11.11 -3.21 0.92
CA ALA A 65 -11.73 -3.93 -0.18
C ALA A 65 -11.45 -5.46 -0.13
N LEU A 66 -10.23 -5.87 0.23
CA LEU A 66 -9.91 -7.29 0.44
C LEU A 66 -10.83 -7.90 1.51
N ILE A 67 -10.95 -7.24 2.66
CA ILE A 67 -11.77 -7.70 3.78
C ILE A 67 -13.25 -7.74 3.39
N ALA A 68 -13.74 -6.74 2.67
CA ALA A 68 -15.14 -6.67 2.25
C ALA A 68 -15.54 -7.84 1.33
N LEU A 69 -14.67 -8.18 0.37
CA LEU A 69 -14.89 -9.29 -0.55
C LEU A 69 -14.74 -10.64 0.17
N ASP A 70 -13.70 -10.80 0.98
CA ASP A 70 -13.40 -12.07 1.65
C ASP A 70 -14.41 -12.45 2.74
N SER A 71 -14.92 -11.47 3.48
CA SER A 71 -16.00 -11.67 4.46
C SER A 71 -17.38 -11.81 3.81
N GLY A 72 -17.51 -11.57 2.50
CA GLY A 72 -18.76 -11.67 1.75
C GLY A 72 -19.76 -10.54 2.00
N VAL A 73 -19.40 -9.48 2.74
CA VAL A 73 -20.28 -8.32 2.96
C VAL A 73 -20.51 -7.49 1.69
N ILE A 74 -19.61 -7.63 0.71
CA ILE A 74 -19.80 -7.24 -0.68
C ILE A 74 -19.48 -8.46 -1.53
N LYS A 75 -20.43 -8.88 -2.37
CA LYS A 75 -20.32 -10.15 -3.12
C LYS A 75 -19.31 -10.05 -4.25
N THR A 76 -19.28 -8.91 -4.94
CA THR A 76 -18.38 -8.70 -6.08
C THR A 76 -17.92 -7.26 -6.18
N LYS A 77 -16.79 -7.03 -6.85
CA LYS A 77 -16.30 -5.66 -7.13
C LYS A 77 -17.21 -4.81 -8.03
N LYS A 78 -18.23 -5.42 -8.65
CA LYS A 78 -19.20 -4.80 -9.56
C LYS A 78 -20.56 -4.53 -8.92
N GLU A 79 -20.84 -5.16 -7.77
CA GLU A 79 -22.06 -4.89 -6.99
C GLU A 79 -22.10 -3.43 -6.57
N ILE A 80 -23.17 -2.73 -6.94
CA ILE A 80 -23.44 -1.39 -6.42
C ILE A 80 -23.80 -1.54 -4.95
N PHE A 81 -22.98 -0.96 -4.08
CA PHE A 81 -23.21 -1.01 -2.64
C PHE A 81 -23.47 0.39 -2.08
N TYR A 82 -22.86 1.43 -2.67
CA TYR A 82 -23.02 2.80 -2.23
C TYR A 82 -24.04 3.49 -3.13
N HIS A 83 -25.09 4.03 -2.53
CA HIS A 83 -26.13 4.80 -3.22
C HIS A 83 -26.05 6.25 -2.78
N TYR A 84 -25.78 7.14 -3.72
CA TYR A 84 -25.66 8.57 -3.45
C TYR A 84 -27.04 9.18 -3.21
N ARG A 85 -27.20 9.93 -2.11
CA ARG A 85 -28.49 10.49 -1.66
C ARG A 85 -28.48 12.01 -1.59
N GLY A 86 -27.55 12.66 -2.29
CA GLY A 86 -27.44 14.12 -2.31
C GLY A 86 -26.64 14.70 -1.13
N GLU A 87 -25.93 13.86 -0.37
CA GLU A 87 -25.05 14.32 0.70
C GLU A 87 -23.88 15.18 0.17
N LYS A 88 -23.32 16.04 1.03
CA LYS A 88 -22.18 16.87 0.66
C LYS A 88 -20.95 15.99 0.38
N VAL A 89 -20.31 16.21 -0.76
CA VAL A 89 -19.11 15.51 -1.20
C VAL A 89 -17.91 16.43 -1.32
N PHE A 90 -16.71 15.92 -1.05
CA PHE A 90 -15.46 16.67 -1.20
C PHE A 90 -15.04 16.80 -2.68
N LEU A 91 -15.25 15.74 -3.47
CA LEU A 91 -15.02 15.75 -4.92
C LEU A 91 -16.35 15.51 -5.64
N SER A 92 -16.61 16.26 -6.72
CA SER A 92 -17.80 16.07 -7.54
C SER A 92 -17.91 14.65 -8.11
N SER A 93 -16.78 13.98 -8.36
CA SER A 93 -16.72 12.58 -8.79
C SER A 93 -17.30 11.59 -7.77
N TRP A 94 -17.56 12.00 -6.53
CA TRP A 94 -18.17 11.15 -5.50
C TRP A 94 -19.70 11.16 -5.53
N ALA A 95 -20.31 12.10 -6.25
CA ALA A 95 -21.76 12.30 -6.32
C ALA A 95 -22.44 11.31 -7.30
N GLN A 96 -22.21 10.01 -7.10
CA GLN A 96 -22.78 8.94 -7.91
C GLN A 96 -22.82 7.63 -7.13
N ASP A 97 -23.70 6.73 -7.55
CA ASP A 97 -23.72 5.35 -7.07
C ASP A 97 -22.41 4.64 -7.44
N MET A 98 -21.92 3.79 -6.53
CA MET A 98 -20.62 3.15 -6.69
C MET A 98 -20.62 1.68 -6.28
N ASN A 99 -19.85 0.92 -7.06
CA ASN A 99 -19.29 -0.37 -6.67
C ASN A 99 -17.86 -0.19 -6.13
N LEU A 100 -17.21 -1.26 -5.65
CA LEU A 100 -15.84 -1.17 -5.14
C LEU A 100 -14.86 -0.66 -6.21
N SER A 101 -15.04 -1.05 -7.46
CA SER A 101 -14.14 -0.69 -8.58
C SER A 101 -14.12 0.82 -8.83
N SER A 102 -15.29 1.46 -8.84
CA SER A 102 -15.41 2.92 -8.99
C SER A 102 -15.04 3.66 -7.71
N ALA A 103 -15.45 3.15 -6.54
CA ALA A 103 -15.16 3.77 -5.25
C ALA A 103 -13.66 3.86 -4.96
N ILE A 104 -12.88 2.83 -5.29
CA ILE A 104 -11.43 2.84 -5.06
C ILE A 104 -10.71 3.73 -6.06
N LYS A 105 -11.13 3.72 -7.33
CA LYS A 105 -10.62 4.60 -8.40
C LYS A 105 -10.80 6.08 -8.05
N TYR A 106 -11.99 6.48 -7.67
CA TYR A 106 -12.28 7.87 -7.26
C TYR A 106 -11.88 8.16 -5.81
N SER A 107 -11.35 7.16 -5.09
CA SER A 107 -10.97 7.25 -3.70
C SER A 107 -12.08 7.79 -2.80
N ASN A 108 -13.35 7.45 -3.10
CA ASN A 108 -14.54 7.93 -2.39
C ASN A 108 -14.51 7.50 -0.92
N VAL A 109 -14.33 8.47 -0.02
CA VAL A 109 -14.24 8.20 1.42
C VAL A 109 -15.58 7.75 1.97
N LEU A 110 -16.70 8.35 1.55
CA LEU A 110 -18.03 8.04 2.06
C LEU A 110 -18.42 6.59 1.74
N ALA A 111 -18.14 6.14 0.51
CA ALA A 111 -18.32 4.76 0.11
C ALA A 111 -17.49 3.80 1.00
N PHE A 112 -16.20 4.05 1.21
CA PHE A 112 -15.37 3.18 2.07
C PHE A 112 -15.71 3.24 3.57
N LYS A 113 -16.33 4.33 4.04
CA LYS A 113 -16.95 4.37 5.37
C LYS A 113 -18.11 3.39 5.48
N GLU A 114 -18.94 3.31 4.44
CA GLU A 114 -20.01 2.32 4.37
C GLU A 114 -19.48 0.88 4.34
N VAL A 115 -18.45 0.62 3.53
CA VAL A 115 -17.77 -0.69 3.52
C VAL A 115 -17.33 -1.09 4.93
N ALA A 116 -16.63 -0.19 5.63
CA ALA A 116 -16.14 -0.49 6.97
C ALA A 116 -17.27 -0.75 7.98
N ARG A 117 -18.38 0.00 7.90
CA ARG A 117 -19.57 -0.25 8.73
C ARG A 117 -20.22 -1.60 8.43
N ARG A 118 -20.29 -2.02 7.16
CA ARG A 118 -20.80 -3.34 6.76
C ARG A 118 -19.92 -4.48 7.27
N ILE A 119 -18.59 -4.31 7.25
CA ILE A 119 -17.63 -5.27 7.82
C ILE A 119 -17.83 -5.38 9.35
N GLY A 120 -18.00 -4.24 10.02
CA GLY A 120 -18.14 -4.18 11.48
C GLY A 120 -16.81 -4.30 12.23
N ILE A 121 -16.79 -3.82 13.48
CA ILE A 121 -15.54 -3.66 14.25
C ILE A 121 -14.86 -4.98 14.58
N LYS A 122 -15.63 -6.02 14.93
CA LYS A 122 -15.09 -7.34 15.29
C LYS A 122 -14.33 -7.97 14.12
N THR A 123 -15.01 -8.11 12.99
CA THR A 123 -14.43 -8.66 11.75
C THR A 123 -13.24 -7.83 11.30
N MET A 124 -13.35 -6.49 11.28
CA MET A 124 -12.24 -5.62 10.90
C MET A 124 -11.01 -5.86 11.78
N GLN A 125 -11.18 -5.93 13.11
CA GLN A 125 -10.08 -6.19 14.03
C GLN A 125 -9.43 -7.55 13.81
N GLU A 126 -10.23 -8.60 13.58
CA GLU A 126 -9.72 -9.95 13.27
C GLU A 126 -8.82 -9.94 12.02
N TYR A 127 -9.24 -9.26 10.95
CA TYR A 127 -8.42 -9.15 9.74
C TYR A 127 -7.17 -8.28 9.93
N LEU A 128 -7.26 -7.15 10.64
CA LEU A 128 -6.07 -6.33 10.94
C LEU A 128 -5.02 -7.12 11.73
N ASN A 129 -5.46 -7.92 12.71
CA ASN A 129 -4.61 -8.80 13.48
C ASN A 129 -4.00 -9.90 12.61
N LYS A 130 -4.81 -10.56 11.77
CA LYS A 130 -4.38 -11.62 10.84
C LYS A 130 -3.34 -11.12 9.82
N LEU A 131 -3.45 -9.86 9.42
CA LEU A 131 -2.49 -9.21 8.53
C LEU A 131 -1.22 -8.76 9.23
N HIS A 132 -1.24 -8.62 10.56
CA HIS A 132 -0.29 -7.79 11.30
C HIS A 132 -0.19 -6.39 10.68
N TYR A 133 -1.34 -5.75 10.44
CA TYR A 133 -1.40 -4.46 9.76
C TYR A 133 -0.93 -3.34 10.70
N GLY A 134 0.35 -2.97 10.61
CA GLY A 134 0.94 -1.90 11.42
C GLY A 134 0.61 -2.07 12.91
N ASN A 135 0.07 -1.03 13.53
CA ASN A 135 -0.34 -1.07 14.94
C ASN A 135 -1.72 -1.72 15.20
N ALA A 136 -2.46 -2.11 14.15
CA ALA A 136 -3.80 -2.71 14.19
C ALA A 136 -4.83 -2.00 15.09
N LYS A 137 -4.70 -0.69 15.31
CA LYS A 137 -5.61 0.08 16.18
C LYS A 137 -6.84 0.59 15.43
N ILE A 138 -8.02 0.34 15.99
CA ILE A 138 -9.30 0.90 15.54
C ILE A 138 -9.84 1.84 16.62
N SER A 139 -9.98 3.13 16.31
CA SER A 139 -10.69 4.10 17.15
C SER A 139 -12.20 3.98 16.95
N LYS A 140 -12.67 4.31 15.74
CA LYS A 140 -14.05 4.20 15.29
C LYS A 140 -14.05 3.53 13.92
N ILE A 141 -14.99 2.59 13.76
CA ILE A 141 -15.03 1.67 12.61
C ILE A 141 -14.97 2.35 11.24
N ASP A 142 -15.45 3.58 11.10
CA ASP A 142 -15.47 4.28 9.81
C ASP A 142 -14.53 5.49 9.73
N THR A 143 -13.61 5.67 10.68
CA THR A 143 -12.62 6.76 10.65
C THR A 143 -11.20 6.36 11.04
N PHE A 144 -10.98 5.15 11.59
CA PHE A 144 -9.69 4.75 12.17
C PHE A 144 -8.47 4.86 11.23
N TRP A 145 -8.67 4.75 9.92
CA TRP A 145 -7.61 4.90 8.91
C TRP A 145 -7.40 6.36 8.46
N LEU A 146 -8.17 7.31 8.99
CA LEU A 146 -8.13 8.74 8.67
C LEU A 146 -7.70 9.59 9.88
N ASP A 147 -8.04 9.15 11.09
CA ASP A 147 -7.89 9.91 12.34
C ASP A 147 -6.58 9.63 13.10
N ASN A 148 -5.55 9.15 12.40
CA ASN A 148 -4.22 8.84 12.96
C ASN A 148 -4.20 7.74 14.04
N SER A 149 -5.29 7.00 14.25
CA SER A 149 -5.32 5.86 15.19
C SER A 149 -4.59 4.65 14.63
N LEU A 150 -5.00 4.20 13.44
CA LEU A 150 -4.29 3.17 12.69
C LEU A 150 -3.04 3.78 12.08
N LYS A 151 -1.89 3.16 12.35
CA LYS A 151 -0.61 3.59 11.79
C LYS A 151 0.15 2.42 11.21
N ILE A 152 0.86 2.68 10.11
CA ILE A 152 1.70 1.73 9.40
C ILE A 152 2.89 2.47 8.78
N SER A 153 4.04 1.80 8.70
CA SER A 153 5.26 2.31 8.07
C SER A 153 5.30 2.03 6.57
N ALA A 154 6.18 2.74 5.85
CA ALA A 154 6.40 2.48 4.43
C ALA A 154 6.95 1.06 4.20
N LYS A 155 7.83 0.59 5.09
CA LYS A 155 8.35 -0.79 5.04
C LYS A 155 7.23 -1.82 5.18
N GLU A 156 6.36 -1.67 6.17
CA GLU A 156 5.24 -2.60 6.38
C GLU A 156 4.24 -2.59 5.20
N GLN A 157 3.94 -1.41 4.64
CA GLN A 157 3.12 -1.29 3.42
C GLN A 157 3.72 -2.10 2.27
N ALA A 158 5.01 -1.92 1.98
CA ALA A 158 5.69 -2.63 0.89
C ALA A 158 5.68 -4.16 1.11
N ILE A 159 5.88 -4.64 2.34
CA ILE A 159 5.82 -6.07 2.66
C ILE A 159 4.42 -6.64 2.42
N LEU A 160 3.36 -5.98 2.90
CA LEU A 160 1.99 -6.43 2.69
C LEU A 160 1.60 -6.43 1.21
N LEU A 161 2.05 -5.43 0.45
CA LEU A 161 1.76 -5.31 -0.98
C LEU A 161 2.54 -6.33 -1.82
N PHE A 162 3.74 -6.70 -1.39
CA PHE A 162 4.46 -7.84 -1.98
C PHE A 162 3.71 -9.15 -1.73
N ARG A 163 3.20 -9.37 -0.51
CA ARG A 163 2.38 -10.55 -0.24
C ARG A 163 1.10 -10.56 -1.06
N LEU A 164 0.48 -9.40 -1.27
CA LEU A 164 -0.66 -9.25 -2.18
C LEU A 164 -0.26 -9.66 -3.60
N SER A 165 0.86 -9.15 -4.12
CA SER A 165 1.34 -9.46 -5.47
C SER A 165 1.62 -10.96 -5.65
N GLN A 166 2.08 -11.64 -4.59
CA GLN A 166 2.37 -13.08 -4.57
C GLN A 166 1.17 -13.98 -4.23
N ASN A 167 -0.04 -13.44 -4.06
CA ASN A 167 -1.22 -14.19 -3.61
C ASN A 167 -1.01 -14.90 -2.25
N SER A 168 -0.15 -14.37 -1.38
CA SER A 168 0.22 -15.01 -0.09
C SER A 168 -0.34 -14.29 1.14
N LEU A 169 -1.27 -13.36 0.93
CA LEU A 169 -2.12 -12.86 2.00
C LEU A 169 -3.20 -13.90 2.32
N PRO A 170 -3.68 -13.96 3.58
CA PRO A 170 -4.62 -14.99 4.00
C PRO A 170 -6.06 -14.60 3.67
N PHE A 171 -6.33 -14.34 2.39
CA PHE A 171 -7.64 -14.06 1.79
C PHE A 171 -7.91 -15.07 0.67
N SER A 172 -9.17 -15.19 0.26
CA SER A 172 -9.57 -15.91 -0.94
C SER A 172 -8.87 -15.37 -2.19
N GLN A 173 -8.57 -16.28 -3.12
CA GLN A 173 -7.94 -15.93 -4.39
C GLN A 173 -8.80 -14.98 -5.22
N GLU A 174 -10.13 -15.11 -5.11
CA GLU A 174 -11.09 -14.22 -5.77
C GLU A 174 -11.01 -12.77 -5.25
N ALA A 175 -10.95 -12.57 -3.93
CA ALA A 175 -10.78 -11.25 -3.34
C ALA A 175 -9.44 -10.63 -3.76
N ILE A 176 -8.35 -11.42 -3.72
CA ILE A 176 -7.02 -10.97 -4.15
C ILE A 176 -7.03 -10.54 -5.61
N ASN A 177 -7.53 -11.37 -6.52
CA ASN A 177 -7.59 -11.07 -7.95
C ASN A 177 -8.44 -9.81 -8.21
N SER A 178 -9.61 -9.73 -7.58
CA SER A 178 -10.50 -8.57 -7.70
C SER A 178 -9.81 -7.28 -7.28
N VAL A 179 -9.08 -7.29 -6.16
CA VAL A 179 -8.38 -6.10 -5.68
C VAL A 179 -7.20 -5.74 -6.57
N LYS A 180 -6.41 -6.71 -7.05
CA LYS A 180 -5.32 -6.46 -8.01
C LYS A 180 -5.83 -5.75 -9.26
N GLU A 181 -6.93 -6.23 -9.84
CA GLU A 181 -7.55 -5.57 -11.00
C GLU A 181 -8.03 -4.15 -10.67
N MET A 182 -8.59 -3.92 -9.48
CA MET A 182 -9.07 -2.60 -9.07
C MET A 182 -7.94 -1.57 -8.82
N ILE A 183 -6.74 -2.03 -8.48
CA ILE A 183 -5.59 -1.15 -8.23
C ILE A 183 -4.61 -1.12 -9.40
N TYR A 184 -4.92 -1.76 -10.52
CA TYR A 184 -4.13 -1.64 -11.75
C TYR A 184 -4.14 -0.19 -12.25
N LEU A 185 -2.97 0.40 -12.46
CA LEU A 185 -2.82 1.80 -12.86
C LEU A 185 -2.41 1.94 -14.32
N LYS A 186 -1.35 1.25 -14.73
CA LYS A 186 -0.75 1.48 -16.06
C LYS A 186 0.08 0.30 -16.55
N ASN A 187 0.01 0.05 -17.86
CA ASN A 187 0.99 -0.75 -18.58
C ASN A 187 2.10 0.16 -19.13
N MET A 188 3.36 -0.15 -18.82
CA MET A 188 4.54 0.48 -19.42
C MET A 188 5.27 -0.54 -20.29
N GLU A 189 6.31 -0.15 -21.00
CA GLU A 189 7.06 -1.09 -21.88
C GLU A 189 7.56 -2.29 -21.07
N ASN A 190 8.33 -2.04 -20.01
CA ASN A 190 9.05 -3.08 -19.25
C ASN A 190 8.38 -3.47 -17.93
N LEU A 191 7.30 -2.79 -17.54
CA LEU A 191 6.57 -3.10 -16.30
C LEU A 191 5.08 -2.82 -16.36
N GLU A 192 4.32 -3.46 -15.47
CA GLU A 192 2.96 -3.08 -15.12
C GLU A 192 2.93 -2.49 -13.72
N LEU A 193 2.18 -1.40 -13.53
CA LEU A 193 2.08 -0.68 -12.27
C LEU A 193 0.71 -0.87 -11.63
N PHE A 194 0.73 -1.25 -10.35
CA PHE A 194 -0.43 -1.38 -9.48
C PHE A 194 -0.24 -0.48 -8.27
N GLY A 195 -1.26 0.23 -7.82
CA GLY A 195 -1.12 1.04 -6.61
C GLY A 195 -2.32 1.88 -6.22
N LYS A 196 -2.17 2.56 -5.09
CA LYS A 196 -3.17 3.45 -4.52
C LYS A 196 -2.52 4.66 -3.87
N THR A 197 -3.12 5.82 -4.08
CA THR A 197 -2.74 7.07 -3.42
C THR A 197 -3.45 7.25 -2.08
N GLY A 198 -2.81 7.97 -1.17
CA GLY A 198 -3.35 8.43 0.10
C GLY A 198 -2.93 9.86 0.39
N PHE A 199 -3.74 10.59 1.16
CA PHE A 199 -3.37 11.88 1.71
C PHE A 199 -4.08 12.06 3.05
N ASN A 200 -3.30 12.42 4.07
CA ASN A 200 -3.79 12.85 5.36
C ASN A 200 -3.48 14.34 5.51
N ASP A 201 -4.50 15.19 5.46
CA ASP A 201 -4.33 16.65 5.48
C ASP A 201 -3.91 17.18 6.85
N GLU A 202 -4.33 16.53 7.94
CA GLU A 202 -3.93 16.91 9.29
C GLU A 202 -2.44 16.64 9.53
N GLN A 203 -1.96 15.48 9.09
CA GLN A 203 -0.55 15.12 9.20
C GLN A 203 0.32 15.71 8.08
N LYS A 204 -0.28 16.28 7.03
CA LYS A 204 0.41 16.74 5.82
C LYS A 204 1.26 15.64 5.16
N ILE A 205 0.79 14.39 5.21
CA ILE A 205 1.47 13.22 4.62
C ILE A 205 0.69 12.72 3.42
N ALA A 206 1.35 12.66 2.26
CA ALA A 206 0.84 11.99 1.09
C ALA A 206 1.53 10.63 0.88
N TRP A 207 0.78 9.70 0.30
CA TRP A 207 1.20 8.33 0.04
C TRP A 207 0.97 7.97 -1.43
N ILE A 208 1.86 7.18 -1.99
CA ILE A 208 1.56 6.26 -3.10
C ILE A 208 2.23 4.92 -2.81
N VAL A 209 1.44 3.86 -2.78
CA VAL A 209 1.91 2.52 -2.44
C VAL A 209 1.43 1.53 -3.48
N GLY A 210 2.20 0.47 -3.72
CA GLY A 210 1.81 -0.52 -4.70
C GLY A 210 2.83 -1.61 -4.94
N PHE A 211 2.74 -2.21 -6.12
CA PHE A 211 3.74 -3.13 -6.63
C PHE A 211 3.83 -3.01 -8.15
N VAL A 212 4.94 -3.47 -8.69
CA VAL A 212 5.20 -3.58 -10.13
C VAL A 212 5.39 -5.02 -10.51
N TYR A 213 4.90 -5.39 -11.70
CA TYR A 213 5.32 -6.60 -12.39
C TYR A 213 6.37 -6.22 -13.42
N LEU A 214 7.62 -6.61 -13.21
CA LEU A 214 8.71 -6.40 -14.16
C LEU A 214 8.66 -7.50 -15.21
N LYS A 215 8.37 -7.14 -16.45
CA LYS A 215 8.10 -8.10 -17.53
C LYS A 215 9.37 -8.87 -17.92
N ASP A 216 10.49 -8.17 -18.03
CA ASP A 216 11.77 -8.76 -18.44
C ASP A 216 12.30 -9.77 -17.41
N GLU A 217 12.04 -9.53 -16.13
CA GLU A 217 12.44 -10.41 -15.04
C GLU A 217 11.39 -11.49 -14.72
N ASN A 218 10.16 -11.36 -15.24
CA ASN A 218 8.97 -12.12 -14.83
C ASN A 218 8.82 -12.15 -13.30
N LYS A 219 8.92 -10.98 -12.65
CA LYS A 219 8.92 -10.86 -11.18
C LYS A 219 8.11 -9.68 -10.69
N TYR A 220 7.47 -9.86 -9.54
CA TYR A 220 6.89 -8.75 -8.80
C TYR A 220 7.89 -8.15 -7.84
N LYS A 221 7.81 -6.83 -7.66
CA LYS A 221 8.48 -6.09 -6.59
C LYS A 221 7.52 -5.04 -6.04
N ALA A 222 7.54 -4.79 -4.73
CA ALA A 222 6.61 -3.88 -4.08
C ALA A 222 7.28 -2.57 -3.68
N PHE A 223 6.47 -1.52 -3.53
CA PHE A 223 6.97 -0.21 -3.12
C PHE A 223 6.00 0.51 -2.20
N ALA A 224 6.54 1.45 -1.42
CA ALA A 224 5.78 2.43 -0.68
C ALA A 224 6.52 3.76 -0.63
N LEU A 225 5.82 4.83 -0.97
CA LEU A 225 6.33 6.19 -0.94
C LEU A 225 5.46 7.04 -0.02
N ASN A 226 6.06 7.74 0.94
CA ASN A 226 5.41 8.89 1.58
C ASN A 226 6.30 10.13 1.52
N LEU A 227 5.65 11.29 1.56
CA LEU A 227 6.28 12.60 1.55
C LEU A 227 5.43 13.62 2.28
N ASP A 228 6.10 14.67 2.74
CA ASP A 228 5.47 15.86 3.30
C ASP A 228 4.85 16.71 2.19
N ILE A 229 3.60 17.12 2.39
CA ILE A 229 2.82 17.93 1.47
C ILE A 229 2.09 19.02 2.25
N ASP A 230 2.51 20.26 2.05
CA ASP A 230 1.89 21.43 2.69
C ASP A 230 0.53 21.78 2.07
N LYS A 231 0.45 21.70 0.74
CA LYS A 231 -0.70 22.13 -0.06
C LYS A 231 -1.26 20.99 -0.89
N PHE A 232 -2.59 20.91 -1.00
CA PHE A 232 -3.27 19.90 -1.83
C PHE A 232 -2.80 19.93 -3.30
N GLU A 233 -2.47 21.12 -3.80
CA GLU A 233 -1.93 21.37 -5.15
C GLU A 233 -0.64 20.57 -5.41
N ASP A 234 0.16 20.32 -4.38
CA ASP A 234 1.46 19.65 -4.49
C ASP A 234 1.37 18.12 -4.49
N LEU A 235 0.17 17.55 -4.38
CA LEU A 235 -0.01 16.10 -4.33
C LEU A 235 0.59 15.39 -5.55
N TYR A 236 0.71 16.05 -6.71
CA TYR A 236 1.33 15.50 -7.92
C TYR A 236 2.81 15.10 -7.73
N LYS A 237 3.49 15.67 -6.72
CA LYS A 237 4.91 15.39 -6.45
C LYS A 237 5.14 13.91 -6.15
N ARG A 238 4.18 13.21 -5.53
CA ARG A 238 4.31 11.77 -5.22
C ARG A 238 4.39 10.92 -6.48
N GLU A 239 3.58 11.21 -7.51
CA GLU A 239 3.64 10.49 -8.78
C GLU A 239 4.93 10.82 -9.53
N LYS A 240 5.37 12.09 -9.52
CA LYS A 240 6.62 12.51 -10.17
C LYS A 240 7.88 11.94 -9.54
N ILE A 241 7.91 11.82 -8.22
CA ILE A 241 9.01 11.17 -7.51
C ILE A 241 8.96 9.65 -7.73
N LEU A 242 7.77 9.03 -7.73
CA LEU A 242 7.62 7.62 -8.06
C LEU A 242 8.17 7.32 -9.48
N GLU A 243 7.85 8.14 -10.48
CA GLU A 243 8.38 8.01 -11.85
C GLU A 243 9.91 7.92 -11.86
N LYS A 244 10.62 8.78 -11.11
CA LYS A 244 12.09 8.74 -11.00
C LYS A 244 12.61 7.40 -10.45
N TYR A 245 11.96 6.86 -9.41
CA TYR A 245 12.34 5.56 -8.85
C TYR A 245 12.00 4.41 -9.79
N LEU A 246 10.87 4.44 -10.50
CA LEU A 246 10.50 3.43 -11.49
C LEU A 246 11.49 3.40 -12.66
N ASP A 247 11.93 4.56 -13.15
CA ASP A 247 12.94 4.65 -14.20
C ASP A 247 14.29 4.05 -13.76
N GLU A 248 14.69 4.24 -12.50
CA GLU A 248 15.89 3.60 -11.96
C GLU A 248 15.79 2.08 -11.86
N LEU A 249 14.59 1.56 -11.59
CA LEU A 249 14.35 0.13 -11.51
C LEU A 249 14.49 -0.52 -12.88
N VAL A 250 13.91 0.10 -13.92
CA VAL A 250 13.96 -0.41 -15.29
C VAL A 250 15.35 -0.30 -15.89
N LYS A 251 16.13 0.76 -15.57
CA LYS A 251 17.50 0.92 -16.08
C LYS A 251 18.52 -0.08 -15.51
N LYS A 252 18.20 -0.77 -14.42
CA LYS A 252 19.07 -1.74 -13.75
C LYS A 252 18.73 -3.20 -14.12
N SER A 253 17.67 -3.41 -14.91
CA SER A 253 17.25 -4.69 -15.49
C SER A 253 17.87 -4.87 -16.87
#